data_AF-A0A523IFK2-F1
#
_entry.id   AF-A0A523IFK2-F1
#
_cell.length_a   1.000
_cell.length_b   1.000
_cell.length_c   1.000
_cell.angle_alpha   90.00
_cell.angle_beta   90.00
_cell.angle_gamma   90.00
#
_symmetry.space_group_name_H-M   'P 1'
#
loop_
_entity.id
_entity.type
_entity.pdbx_description
1 polymer ?
#
loop_
_entity_poly.entity_id
_entity_poly.type
_entity_poly.pdbx_seq_one_letter_code
_entity_poly.pdbx_strand_id
1 'polypeptide(L)'
;MFDIGDWVFPNVHPYFHNKLDPTAAVRWTKGTYDDLKRRCAKPIIFKEVGFPTQGDKNSVLSEDIQEQYYSELRQTDTPFVYFEAFDQPWKNHLSIEPHWGIFKSDRTPKTLGLKLMGKTPIISNQSTEPLYVFKDAGSPENHYRPSGYMGDCGDIAINEAFGKKPYSGETCIRVIYKAKGAGPNECPYAPPCKWAGVYWQEPPNNWGQNEFWKGRGFDLTAYNRLTFWAKADEPCTIEFKVAGIDGQFGDSQVYPRSKYAKLSAEWKQFSIDLEGANLKHIIGGFGWETNWDNNPDGATFYIDEIRFDNNGR
;
A
#
# COMPACT_ATOMS: atom_id res chain seq x y z
N MET A 1 -40.49 -9.61 11.29
CA MET A 1 -39.13 -9.36 11.86
C MET A 1 -38.84 -7.86 12.04
N PHE A 2 -39.70 -6.96 11.56
CA PHE A 2 -39.54 -5.52 11.79
C PHE A 2 -40.76 -4.92 12.50
N ASP A 3 -41.42 -5.70 13.36
CA ASP A 3 -42.76 -5.36 13.86
C ASP A 3 -42.71 -4.45 15.11
N ILE A 4 -41.52 -4.26 15.69
CA ILE A 4 -41.26 -3.45 16.89
C ILE A 4 -40.15 -2.41 16.59
N GLY A 5 -40.29 -1.18 17.10
CA GLY A 5 -39.32 -0.07 16.97
C GLY A 5 -39.56 0.88 15.79
N ASP A 6 -39.08 2.12 15.88
CA ASP A 6 -39.35 3.16 14.86
C ASP A 6 -38.38 3.12 13.67
N TRP A 7 -37.18 2.57 13.87
CA TRP A 7 -36.07 2.61 12.92
C TRP A 7 -35.29 1.29 12.88
N VAL A 8 -34.55 1.09 11.79
CA VAL A 8 -33.60 -0.02 11.63
C VAL A 8 -32.17 0.54 11.64
N PHE A 9 -31.39 0.17 12.66
CA PHE A 9 -30.05 0.69 12.93
C PHE A 9 -28.98 -0.41 12.96
N PRO A 10 -28.60 -1.01 11.81
CA PRO A 10 -27.62 -2.07 11.78
C PRO A 10 -26.19 -1.52 11.90
N ASN A 11 -25.30 -2.36 12.43
CA ASN A 11 -23.86 -2.21 12.29
C ASN A 11 -23.42 -2.88 10.99
N VAL A 12 -22.59 -2.22 10.18
CA VAL A 12 -22.23 -2.67 8.84
C VAL A 12 -20.74 -2.48 8.63
N HIS A 13 -20.01 -3.60 8.63
CA HIS A 13 -18.56 -3.63 8.53
C HIS A 13 -18.13 -4.56 7.38
N PRO A 14 -17.92 -4.02 6.16
CA PRO A 14 -17.55 -4.81 4.97
C PRO A 14 -16.28 -5.66 5.17
N TYR A 15 -15.36 -5.23 6.04
CA TYR A 15 -14.16 -5.97 6.41
C TYR A 15 -14.46 -7.42 6.86
N PHE A 16 -15.45 -7.60 7.75
CA PHE A 16 -15.84 -8.94 8.24
C PHE A 16 -16.52 -9.81 7.18
N HIS A 17 -16.80 -9.25 6.00
CA HIS A 17 -17.30 -9.96 4.83
C HIS A 17 -16.24 -10.11 3.72
N ASN A 18 -14.96 -10.01 4.09
CA ASN A 18 -13.80 -10.12 3.19
C ASN A 18 -13.83 -9.10 2.03
N LYS A 19 -14.37 -7.91 2.28
CA LYS A 19 -14.35 -6.81 1.31
C LYS A 19 -13.24 -5.83 1.69
N LEU A 20 -12.03 -6.13 1.23
CA LEU A 20 -10.81 -5.33 1.51
C LEU A 20 -10.58 -4.25 0.45
N ASP A 21 -11.05 -4.46 -0.79
CA ASP A 21 -11.07 -3.43 -1.84
C ASP A 21 -12.17 -2.39 -1.54
N PRO A 22 -11.86 -1.08 -1.55
CA PRO A 22 -12.82 -0.03 -1.16
C PRO A 22 -14.03 0.03 -2.09
N THR A 23 -13.85 -0.14 -3.40
CA THR A 23 -14.96 -0.09 -4.37
C THR A 23 -15.90 -1.28 -4.18
N ALA A 24 -15.37 -2.48 -3.98
CA ALA A 24 -16.14 -3.69 -3.66
C ALA A 24 -16.83 -3.58 -2.31
N ALA A 25 -16.18 -2.97 -1.31
CA ALA A 25 -16.76 -2.71 0.00
C ALA A 25 -17.94 -1.72 -0.08
N VAL A 26 -17.85 -0.66 -0.88
CA VAL A 26 -18.95 0.29 -1.12
C VAL A 26 -20.11 -0.40 -1.82
N ARG A 27 -19.86 -1.15 -2.90
CA ARG A 27 -20.90 -1.94 -3.60
C ARG A 27 -21.61 -2.91 -2.67
N TRP A 28 -20.86 -3.58 -1.80
CA TRP A 28 -21.44 -4.49 -0.81
C TRP A 28 -22.27 -3.75 0.25
N THR A 29 -21.76 -2.63 0.76
CA THR A 29 -22.45 -1.80 1.77
C THR A 29 -23.76 -1.27 1.21
N LYS A 30 -23.74 -0.68 0.01
CA LYS A 30 -24.94 -0.22 -0.68
C LYS A 30 -25.90 -1.35 -1.00
N GLY A 31 -25.41 -2.49 -1.48
CA GLY A 31 -26.25 -3.66 -1.74
C GLY A 31 -26.97 -4.15 -0.50
N THR A 32 -26.31 -4.09 0.66
CA THR A 32 -26.93 -4.40 1.97
C THR A 32 -28.03 -3.41 2.33
N TYR A 33 -27.81 -2.11 2.05
CA TYR A 33 -28.82 -1.07 2.27
C TYR A 33 -30.04 -1.27 1.36
N ASP A 34 -29.82 -1.51 0.08
CA ASP A 34 -30.88 -1.74 -0.90
C ASP A 34 -31.69 -3.00 -0.56
N ASP A 35 -31.04 -4.06 -0.04
CA ASP A 35 -31.76 -5.25 0.44
C ASP A 35 -32.66 -4.96 1.63
N LEU A 36 -32.15 -4.23 2.64
CA LEU A 36 -32.93 -3.84 3.80
C LEU A 36 -34.12 -2.96 3.42
N LYS A 37 -33.92 -2.01 2.50
CA LYS A 37 -34.97 -1.12 1.99
C LYS A 37 -36.08 -1.87 1.26
N ARG A 38 -35.76 -2.96 0.55
CA ARG A 38 -36.78 -3.83 -0.07
C ARG A 38 -37.61 -4.62 0.94
N ARG A 39 -37.04 -4.89 2.12
CA ARG A 39 -37.62 -5.77 3.13
C ARG A 39 -38.28 -5.02 4.29
N CYS A 40 -38.02 -3.72 4.41
CA CYS A 40 -38.50 -2.89 5.52
C CYS A 40 -38.91 -1.50 5.03
N ALA A 41 -40.12 -1.08 5.36
CA ALA A 41 -40.63 0.26 5.06
C ALA A 41 -40.23 1.32 6.11
N LYS A 42 -39.61 0.91 7.23
CA LYS A 42 -39.15 1.82 8.28
C LYS A 42 -37.88 2.54 7.84
N PRO A 43 -37.59 3.75 8.36
CA PRO A 43 -36.34 4.42 8.03
C PRO A 43 -35.14 3.60 8.50
N ILE A 44 -34.11 3.54 7.65
CA ILE A 44 -32.87 2.79 7.86
C ILE A 44 -31.71 3.77 7.90
N ILE A 45 -30.88 3.68 8.93
CA ILE A 45 -29.61 4.39 9.02
C ILE A 45 -28.58 3.39 9.53
N PHE A 46 -27.45 3.24 8.84
CA PHE A 46 -26.38 2.37 9.31
C PHE A 46 -25.66 3.05 10.48
N LYS A 47 -25.81 2.49 11.69
CA LYS A 47 -25.41 3.14 12.94
C LYS A 47 -23.90 3.11 13.18
N GLU A 48 -23.25 2.06 12.70
CA GLU A 48 -21.80 1.88 12.80
C GLU A 48 -21.34 1.37 11.45
N VAL A 49 -20.75 2.24 10.63
CA VAL A 49 -20.12 1.87 9.37
C VAL A 49 -18.64 2.12 9.48
N GLY A 50 -17.87 1.04 9.51
CA GLY A 50 -16.44 1.06 9.77
C GLY A 50 -15.62 0.49 8.63
N PHE A 51 -14.40 1.02 8.47
CA PHE A 51 -13.35 0.38 7.68
C PHE A 51 -11.99 0.55 8.38
N PRO A 52 -11.29 -0.52 8.79
CA PRO A 52 -10.05 -0.40 9.54
C PRO A 52 -8.88 0.02 8.64
N THR A 53 -7.87 0.68 9.21
CA THR A 53 -6.69 1.15 8.46
C THR A 53 -5.49 0.22 8.54
N GLN A 54 -5.47 -0.73 9.48
CA GLN A 54 -4.34 -1.63 9.73
C GLN A 54 -4.81 -2.91 10.42
N GLY A 55 -3.89 -3.86 10.59
CA GLY A 55 -4.08 -5.08 11.39
C GLY A 55 -4.55 -6.29 10.60
N ASP A 56 -4.77 -6.18 9.30
CA ASP A 56 -5.08 -7.34 8.46
C ASP A 56 -3.83 -8.18 8.18
N LYS A 57 -4.04 -9.47 7.95
CA LYS A 57 -2.96 -10.45 7.79
C LYS A 57 -2.00 -10.14 6.64
N ASN A 58 -2.51 -9.49 5.58
CA ASN A 58 -1.77 -9.28 4.34
C ASN A 58 -1.34 -7.81 4.17
N SER A 59 -1.50 -6.97 5.21
CA SER A 59 -1.17 -5.54 5.19
C SER A 59 -1.78 -4.78 4.00
N VAL A 60 -3.00 -5.18 3.60
CA VAL A 60 -3.76 -4.54 2.52
C VAL A 60 -4.39 -3.25 3.01
N LEU A 61 -4.87 -3.20 4.26
CA LEU A 61 -5.56 -2.04 4.80
C LEU A 61 -4.63 -0.82 4.91
N SER A 62 -5.19 0.37 4.71
CA SER A 62 -4.47 1.64 4.86
C SER A 62 -5.42 2.80 5.19
N GLU A 63 -4.85 3.93 5.62
CA GLU A 63 -5.61 5.18 5.79
C GLU A 63 -6.23 5.66 4.46
N ASP A 64 -5.55 5.39 3.35
CA ASP A 64 -5.99 5.72 2.00
C ASP A 64 -7.17 4.87 1.54
N ILE A 65 -7.16 3.57 1.81
CA ILE A 65 -8.30 2.69 1.50
C ILE A 65 -9.51 3.08 2.36
N GLN A 66 -9.30 3.37 3.65
CA GLN A 66 -10.36 3.87 4.51
C GLN A 66 -10.95 5.18 3.95
N GLU A 67 -10.09 6.13 3.58
CA GLU A 67 -10.51 7.41 2.99
C GLU A 67 -11.32 7.20 1.70
N GLN A 68 -10.84 6.35 0.78
CA GLN A 68 -11.53 6.02 -0.46
C GLN A 68 -12.90 5.38 -0.19
N TYR A 69 -12.97 4.39 0.69
CA TYR A 69 -14.22 3.72 1.06
C TYR A 69 -15.28 4.72 1.52
N TYR A 70 -14.94 5.60 2.46
CA TYR A 70 -15.89 6.59 2.96
C TYR A 70 -16.24 7.65 1.92
N SER A 71 -15.25 8.13 1.16
CA SER A 71 -15.48 9.12 0.11
C SER A 71 -16.44 8.61 -0.97
N GLU A 72 -16.28 7.37 -1.40
CA GLU A 72 -17.18 6.73 -2.36
C GLU A 72 -18.55 6.43 -1.75
N LEU A 73 -18.61 5.92 -0.51
CA LEU A 73 -19.88 5.65 0.16
C LEU A 73 -20.74 6.91 0.32
N ARG A 74 -20.12 8.07 0.61
CA ARG A 74 -20.80 9.38 0.67
C ARG A 74 -21.43 9.83 -0.64
N GLN A 75 -21.00 9.29 -1.79
CA GLN A 75 -21.60 9.58 -3.09
C GLN A 75 -22.87 8.75 -3.33
N THR A 76 -23.20 7.82 -2.43
CA THR A 76 -24.41 6.99 -2.51
C THR A 76 -25.57 7.61 -1.73
N ASP A 77 -26.76 7.01 -1.87
CA ASP A 77 -27.96 7.33 -1.09
C ASP A 77 -28.05 6.59 0.25
N THR A 78 -26.96 5.95 0.70
CA THR A 78 -26.91 5.18 1.95
C THR A 78 -26.70 6.11 3.15
N PRO A 79 -27.65 6.24 4.09
CA PRO A 79 -27.46 7.01 5.31
C PRO A 79 -26.60 6.22 6.29
N PHE A 80 -25.50 6.81 6.78
CA PHE A 80 -24.61 6.14 7.72
C PHE A 80 -24.00 7.08 8.74
N VAL A 81 -23.53 6.49 9.84
CA VAL A 81 -22.72 7.12 10.88
C VAL A 81 -21.33 6.48 10.86
N TYR A 82 -20.29 7.33 10.87
CA TYR A 82 -18.90 6.87 10.86
C TYR A 82 -18.57 6.06 12.10
N PHE A 83 -17.84 4.96 11.90
CA PHE A 83 -17.22 4.18 12.94
C PHE A 83 -15.69 4.10 12.68
N GLU A 84 -14.84 4.77 13.45
CA GLU A 84 -15.13 5.58 14.64
C GLU A 84 -14.23 6.82 14.72
N ALA A 85 -14.38 7.63 15.77
CA ALA A 85 -13.64 8.89 15.88
C ALA A 85 -12.13 8.64 16.03
N PHE A 86 -11.71 7.84 17.02
CA PHE A 86 -10.31 7.64 17.35
C PHE A 86 -9.96 6.16 17.36
N ASP A 87 -8.73 5.85 16.96
CA ASP A 87 -8.13 4.55 17.24
C ASP A 87 -8.19 4.25 18.73
N GLN A 88 -8.52 3.00 19.07
CA GLN A 88 -8.72 2.54 20.44
C GLN A 88 -7.74 1.40 20.78
N PRO A 89 -6.48 1.71 21.16
CA PRO A 89 -5.44 0.71 21.39
C PRO A 89 -5.78 -0.40 22.40
N TRP A 90 -6.73 -0.15 23.30
CA TRP A 90 -7.18 -1.14 24.29
C TRP A 90 -8.09 -2.22 23.68
N LYS A 91 -8.67 -2.02 22.49
CA LYS A 91 -9.43 -3.05 21.78
C LYS A 91 -8.48 -3.98 21.03
N ASN A 92 -7.89 -4.94 21.72
CA ASN A 92 -6.82 -5.80 21.16
C ASN A 92 -7.22 -7.28 20.97
N HIS A 93 -8.53 -7.58 20.97
CA HIS A 93 -9.04 -8.94 20.82
C HIS A 93 -8.96 -9.46 19.37
N LEU A 94 -8.91 -8.56 18.38
CA LEU A 94 -8.49 -8.84 17.01
C LEU A 94 -7.44 -7.80 16.60
N SER A 95 -6.53 -8.16 15.69
CA SER A 95 -5.42 -7.30 15.27
C SER A 95 -5.86 -6.00 14.61
N ILE A 96 -7.05 -5.95 14.02
CA ILE A 96 -7.64 -4.77 13.36
C ILE A 96 -8.36 -3.81 14.30
N GLU A 97 -8.78 -4.29 15.47
CA GLU A 97 -9.67 -3.57 16.39
C GLU A 97 -9.10 -2.26 16.95
N PRO A 98 -7.77 -2.09 17.08
CA PRO A 98 -7.20 -0.80 17.45
C PRO A 98 -7.32 0.29 16.39
N HIS A 99 -7.65 -0.03 15.14
CA HIS A 99 -7.30 0.78 13.96
C HIS A 99 -8.49 1.31 13.13
N TRP A 100 -9.67 1.50 13.73
CA TRP A 100 -10.88 1.97 13.01
C TRP A 100 -11.05 3.49 12.99
N GLY A 101 -10.23 4.23 13.74
CA GLY A 101 -10.39 5.67 13.90
C GLY A 101 -10.21 6.44 12.61
N ILE A 102 -10.96 7.54 12.46
CA ILE A 102 -10.69 8.64 11.51
C ILE A 102 -9.49 9.48 12.00
N PHE A 103 -9.24 9.46 13.30
CA PHE A 103 -8.09 10.04 13.96
C PHE A 103 -7.30 8.94 14.66
N LYS A 104 -5.99 9.15 14.81
CA LYS A 104 -5.12 8.28 15.60
C LYS A 104 -5.45 8.44 17.10
N SER A 105 -4.93 7.56 17.93
CA SER A 105 -5.20 7.55 19.39
C SER A 105 -4.68 8.80 20.10
N ASP A 106 -3.67 9.47 19.54
CA ASP A 106 -3.12 10.75 19.98
C ASP A 106 -3.90 11.98 19.45
N ARG A 107 -5.03 11.75 18.77
CA ARG A 107 -5.92 12.75 18.15
C ARG A 107 -5.35 13.42 16.90
N THR A 108 -4.21 12.98 16.39
CA THR A 108 -3.74 13.43 15.07
C THR A 108 -4.66 12.88 13.97
N PRO A 109 -4.97 13.66 12.92
CA PRO A 109 -5.87 13.21 11.86
C PRO A 109 -5.19 12.18 10.96
N LYS A 110 -5.94 11.14 10.57
CA LYS A 110 -5.57 10.26 9.45
C LYS A 110 -5.91 10.91 8.11
N THR A 111 -5.61 10.27 6.98
CA THR A 111 -5.95 10.78 5.63
C THR A 111 -7.42 11.25 5.53
N LEU A 112 -8.38 10.43 5.96
CA LEU A 112 -9.79 10.82 5.96
C LEU A 112 -10.08 11.99 6.90
N GLY A 113 -9.48 12.00 8.10
CA GLY A 113 -9.62 13.09 9.06
C GLY A 113 -9.16 14.42 8.48
N LEU A 114 -7.99 14.44 7.82
CA LEU A 114 -7.48 15.61 7.10
C LEU A 114 -8.47 16.10 6.04
N LYS A 115 -8.99 15.19 5.21
CA LYS A 115 -9.95 15.51 4.15
C LYS A 115 -11.26 16.09 4.72
N LEU A 116 -11.82 15.48 5.76
CA LEU A 116 -13.04 15.98 6.41
C LEU A 116 -12.84 17.37 7.06
N MET A 117 -11.62 17.67 7.50
CA MET A 117 -11.23 18.99 8.01
C MET A 117 -10.94 20.01 6.91
N GLY A 118 -11.03 19.63 5.62
CA GLY A 118 -10.64 20.50 4.49
C GLY A 118 -9.14 20.81 4.46
N LYS A 119 -8.31 19.96 5.08
CA LYS A 119 -6.85 20.10 5.09
C LYS A 119 -6.24 19.09 4.11
N THR A 120 -5.31 19.56 3.29
CA THR A 120 -4.42 18.69 2.51
C THR A 120 -3.33 18.16 3.43
N PRO A 121 -2.85 16.92 3.28
CA PRO A 121 -1.67 16.44 3.99
C PRO A 121 -0.54 17.45 3.83
N ILE A 122 0.00 17.95 4.94
CA ILE A 122 1.19 18.78 4.92
C ILE A 122 2.35 17.82 4.63
N ILE A 123 2.66 17.61 3.35
CA ILE A 123 3.98 17.11 2.95
C ILE A 123 4.91 18.30 3.18
N SER A 124 5.59 18.33 4.33
CA SER A 124 6.56 19.37 4.61
C SER A 124 7.75 19.20 3.66
N ASN A 125 7.77 19.97 2.57
CA ASN A 125 8.85 20.04 1.57
C ASN A 125 10.16 20.66 2.11
N GLN A 126 10.48 20.48 3.40
CA GLN A 126 11.71 20.98 4.03
C GLN A 126 12.28 20.03 5.07
N SER A 127 11.98 18.73 4.98
CA SER A 127 12.65 17.76 5.84
C SER A 127 13.96 17.31 5.22
N THR A 128 15.07 17.46 5.96
CA THR A 128 16.31 16.73 5.70
C THR A 128 16.25 15.29 6.23
N GLU A 129 15.16 14.92 6.91
CA GLU A 129 14.94 13.54 7.36
C GLU A 129 14.65 12.63 6.18
N PRO A 130 15.07 11.35 6.26
CA PRO A 130 14.79 10.39 5.22
C PRO A 130 13.28 10.16 5.04
N LEU A 131 12.84 9.99 3.80
CA LEU A 131 11.50 9.48 3.49
C LEU A 131 11.55 7.97 3.30
N TYR A 132 10.89 7.24 4.20
CA TYR A 132 10.88 5.79 4.18
C TYR A 132 9.85 5.25 3.18
N VAL A 133 10.32 4.39 2.29
CA VAL A 133 9.47 3.43 1.55
C VAL A 133 9.12 2.29 2.50
N PHE A 134 10.12 1.75 3.20
CA PHE A 134 9.97 0.69 4.19
C PHE A 134 10.98 0.87 5.33
N LYS A 135 10.48 0.96 6.56
CA LYS A 135 11.23 0.94 7.82
C LYS A 135 11.02 -0.37 8.57
N ASP A 136 9.76 -0.66 8.87
CA ASP A 136 9.28 -1.88 9.52
C ASP A 136 7.84 -2.13 9.08
N ALA A 137 7.37 -3.38 9.12
CA ALA A 137 5.98 -3.73 8.83
C ALA A 137 5.02 -2.94 9.73
N GLY A 138 4.04 -2.28 9.11
CA GLY A 138 3.04 -1.47 9.83
C GLY A 138 3.56 -0.13 10.37
N SER A 139 4.84 0.21 10.16
CA SER A 139 5.37 1.50 10.57
C SER A 139 4.59 2.65 9.92
N PRO A 140 4.15 3.67 10.69
CA PRO A 140 3.49 4.84 10.14
C PRO A 140 4.42 5.70 9.29
N GLU A 141 5.73 5.45 9.33
CA GLU A 141 6.73 6.12 8.49
C GLU A 141 6.83 5.50 7.09
N ASN A 142 6.16 4.38 6.80
CA ASN A 142 6.18 3.77 5.47
C ASN A 142 5.22 4.51 4.52
N HIS A 143 5.76 5.08 3.45
CA HIS A 143 5.00 5.93 2.53
C HIS A 143 4.52 5.23 1.25
N TYR A 144 4.95 3.99 0.98
CA TYR A 144 4.54 3.23 -0.22
C TYR A 144 4.12 1.80 0.15
N ARG A 145 3.42 1.08 -0.75
CA ARG A 145 2.95 -0.32 -0.52
C ARG A 145 3.26 -1.24 -1.70
N PRO A 146 3.65 -2.52 -1.47
CA PRO A 146 4.00 -3.47 -2.53
C PRO A 146 2.77 -4.00 -3.27
N SER A 147 2.15 -3.16 -4.09
CA SER A 147 0.95 -3.49 -4.85
C SER A 147 1.18 -3.68 -6.34
N GLY A 148 2.32 -3.22 -6.86
CA GLY A 148 2.58 -3.16 -8.29
C GLY A 148 3.19 -4.43 -8.84
N TYR A 149 2.48 -5.55 -8.78
CA TYR A 149 2.95 -6.84 -9.30
C TYR A 149 3.03 -6.83 -10.84
N MET A 150 4.13 -7.38 -11.37
CA MET A 150 4.41 -7.46 -12.82
C MET A 150 5.07 -8.79 -13.19
N GLY A 151 4.93 -9.18 -14.45
CA GLY A 151 5.52 -10.41 -14.99
C GLY A 151 4.79 -11.66 -14.47
N ASP A 152 5.53 -12.73 -14.19
CA ASP A 152 5.02 -13.99 -13.66
C ASP A 152 4.66 -13.85 -12.16
N CYS A 153 3.58 -13.14 -11.87
CA CYS A 153 3.19 -12.73 -10.51
C CYS A 153 2.94 -13.93 -9.58
N GLY A 154 2.52 -15.08 -10.13
CA GLY A 154 2.36 -16.32 -9.36
C GLY A 154 3.66 -16.93 -8.83
N ASP A 155 4.82 -16.50 -9.37
CA ASP A 155 6.13 -16.89 -8.87
C ASP A 155 6.57 -16.09 -7.64
N ILE A 156 5.85 -15.02 -7.28
CA ILE A 156 6.23 -14.07 -6.24
C ILE A 156 5.50 -14.38 -4.93
N ALA A 157 6.24 -14.43 -3.82
CA ALA A 157 5.68 -14.32 -2.49
C ALA A 157 6.46 -13.28 -1.67
N ILE A 158 5.75 -12.26 -1.18
CA ILE A 158 6.31 -11.20 -0.33
C ILE A 158 5.78 -11.34 1.09
N ASN A 159 6.65 -11.17 2.08
CA ASN A 159 6.31 -11.01 3.47
C ASN A 159 7.08 -9.81 4.04
N GLU A 160 6.40 -8.67 4.22
CA GLU A 160 6.98 -7.47 4.81
C GLU A 160 7.25 -7.59 6.32
N ALA A 161 6.57 -8.52 7.01
CA ALA A 161 6.67 -8.73 8.46
C ALA A 161 7.65 -9.86 8.84
N PHE A 162 8.72 -10.08 8.06
CA PHE A 162 9.67 -11.16 8.34
C PHE A 162 10.66 -10.76 9.44
N GLY A 163 10.44 -11.22 10.68
CA GLY A 163 11.24 -10.84 11.84
C GLY A 163 12.51 -11.66 12.13
N LYS A 164 12.96 -12.54 11.22
CA LYS A 164 14.15 -13.37 11.48
C LYS A 164 15.41 -12.68 10.99
N LYS A 165 16.16 -12.07 11.93
CA LYS A 165 17.42 -11.35 11.68
C LYS A 165 17.25 -10.23 10.64
N PRO A 166 16.34 -9.26 10.88
CA PRO A 166 16.30 -8.05 10.06
C PRO A 166 17.64 -7.31 10.18
N TYR A 167 17.91 -6.40 9.24
CA TYR A 167 19.11 -5.57 9.33
C TYR A 167 18.95 -4.54 10.46
N SER A 168 17.77 -3.93 10.55
CA SER A 168 17.38 -2.93 11.54
C SER A 168 15.97 -3.22 12.06
N GLY A 169 15.56 -2.62 13.17
CA GLY A 169 14.19 -2.72 13.65
C GLY A 169 13.73 -4.14 14.03
N GLU A 170 12.45 -4.42 13.80
CA GLU A 170 11.78 -5.68 14.18
C GLU A 170 11.57 -6.62 12.99
N THR A 171 11.48 -6.08 11.77
CA THR A 171 11.06 -6.80 10.57
C THR A 171 11.81 -6.35 9.33
N CYS A 172 12.00 -7.27 8.39
CA CYS A 172 12.45 -6.94 7.04
C CYS A 172 11.50 -7.56 5.99
N ILE A 173 11.63 -7.11 4.75
CA ILE A 173 10.91 -7.69 3.63
C ILE A 173 11.62 -8.97 3.21
N ARG A 174 10.90 -10.10 3.19
CA ARG A 174 11.35 -11.32 2.51
C ARG A 174 10.58 -11.50 1.21
N VAL A 175 11.33 -11.71 0.13
CA VAL A 175 10.81 -12.05 -1.19
C VAL A 175 11.25 -13.45 -1.58
N ILE A 176 10.31 -14.25 -2.06
CA ILE A 176 10.57 -15.55 -2.71
C ILE A 176 10.14 -15.43 -4.17
N TYR A 177 11.05 -15.74 -5.08
CA TYR A 177 10.85 -15.84 -6.52
C TYR A 177 11.12 -17.28 -6.97
N LYS A 178 10.22 -17.89 -7.74
CA LYS A 178 10.29 -19.32 -8.10
C LYS A 178 10.79 -19.65 -9.51
N ALA A 179 10.79 -18.68 -10.44
CA ALA A 179 11.14 -18.88 -11.86
C ALA A 179 10.40 -20.08 -12.52
N LYS A 180 9.08 -20.21 -12.32
CA LYS A 180 8.25 -21.27 -12.91
C LYS A 180 7.27 -20.77 -13.96
N GLY A 181 7.14 -19.45 -14.14
CA GLY A 181 6.17 -18.88 -15.05
C GLY A 181 4.73 -18.99 -14.55
N ALA A 182 4.54 -19.14 -13.23
CA ALA A 182 3.21 -19.35 -12.66
C ALA A 182 2.36 -18.07 -12.76
N GLY A 183 1.09 -18.26 -13.14
CA GLY A 183 0.12 -17.18 -13.21
C GLY A 183 -0.36 -16.71 -11.83
N PRO A 184 -0.96 -15.51 -11.71
CA PRO A 184 -1.30 -14.58 -12.80
C PRO A 184 -0.06 -14.01 -13.50
N ASN A 185 -0.18 -13.69 -14.78
CA ASN A 185 0.90 -13.16 -15.60
C ASN A 185 0.53 -11.75 -16.10
N GLU A 186 1.35 -10.76 -15.77
CA GLU A 186 1.15 -9.34 -16.09
C GLU A 186 2.27 -8.86 -17.01
N CYS A 187 2.16 -9.21 -18.30
CA CYS A 187 3.05 -8.72 -19.36
C CYS A 187 2.28 -8.58 -20.68
N PRO A 188 2.71 -7.69 -21.61
CA PRO A 188 1.95 -7.39 -22.82
C PRO A 188 2.05 -8.47 -23.91
N TYR A 189 2.60 -9.66 -23.59
CA TYR A 189 2.83 -10.76 -24.51
C TYR A 189 2.42 -12.10 -23.89
N ALA A 190 2.40 -13.15 -24.71
CA ALA A 190 1.95 -14.47 -24.27
C ALA A 190 2.83 -15.03 -23.13
N PRO A 191 2.22 -15.54 -22.04
CA PRO A 191 2.96 -16.10 -20.91
C PRO A 191 3.70 -17.40 -21.28
N PRO A 192 4.72 -17.80 -20.49
CA PRO A 192 5.22 -17.10 -19.32
C PRO A 192 6.03 -15.86 -19.69
N CYS A 193 6.00 -14.85 -18.82
CA CYS A 193 6.74 -13.61 -19.00
C CYS A 193 8.27 -13.85 -18.93
N LYS A 194 8.71 -14.86 -18.16
CA LYS A 194 10.12 -15.20 -17.87
C LYS A 194 10.87 -14.15 -17.05
N TRP A 195 10.11 -13.27 -16.41
CA TRP A 195 10.55 -12.27 -15.46
C TRP A 195 9.40 -11.97 -14.50
N ALA A 196 9.73 -11.43 -13.34
CA ALA A 196 8.75 -11.04 -12.34
C ALA A 196 9.31 -9.87 -11.52
N GLY A 197 8.42 -9.03 -11.01
CA GLY A 197 8.80 -7.89 -10.19
C GLY A 197 7.62 -7.29 -9.44
N VAL A 198 7.93 -6.42 -8.46
CA VAL A 198 6.92 -5.68 -7.69
C VAL A 198 7.38 -4.25 -7.48
N TYR A 199 6.50 -3.29 -7.75
CA TYR A 199 6.63 -1.91 -7.29
C TYR A 199 5.92 -1.68 -5.94
N TRP A 200 6.58 -0.90 -5.09
CA TRP A 200 5.99 -0.17 -3.98
C TRP A 200 5.38 1.11 -4.53
N GLN A 201 4.05 1.18 -4.53
CA GLN A 201 3.27 2.27 -5.12
C GLN A 201 2.59 3.13 -4.07
N GLU A 202 2.37 4.39 -4.44
CA GLU A 202 1.51 5.32 -3.72
C GLU A 202 0.59 6.07 -4.70
N PRO A 203 -0.74 5.99 -4.55
CA PRO A 203 -1.46 5.06 -3.69
C PRO A 203 -1.29 3.60 -4.17
N PRO A 204 -1.72 2.61 -3.37
CA PRO A 204 -1.67 1.21 -3.80
C PRO A 204 -2.41 0.97 -5.13
N ASN A 205 -1.83 0.15 -6.00
CA ASN A 205 -2.28 -0.17 -7.37
C ASN A 205 -2.32 1.02 -8.34
N ASN A 206 -1.58 2.10 -8.05
CA ASN A 206 -1.51 3.25 -8.94
C ASN A 206 -0.50 3.03 -10.08
N TRP A 207 -1.01 2.67 -11.27
CA TRP A 207 -0.23 2.56 -12.51
C TRP A 207 -0.23 3.85 -13.36
N GLY A 208 -0.69 4.98 -12.80
CA GLY A 208 -0.73 6.25 -13.52
C GLY A 208 -1.72 6.31 -14.68
N GLN A 209 -2.66 5.36 -14.81
CA GLN A 209 -3.63 5.33 -15.92
C GLN A 209 -4.97 5.98 -15.57
N ASN A 210 -5.34 5.98 -14.29
CA ASN A 210 -6.64 6.44 -13.83
C ASN A 210 -6.58 7.91 -13.39
N GLU A 211 -7.38 8.78 -13.99
CA GLU A 211 -7.46 10.19 -13.63
C GLU A 211 -7.86 10.40 -12.15
N PHE A 212 -8.54 9.43 -11.54
CA PHE A 212 -8.82 9.44 -10.10
C PHE A 212 -7.55 9.61 -9.24
N TRP A 213 -6.41 9.07 -9.69
CA TRP A 213 -5.13 9.14 -8.99
C TRP A 213 -4.28 10.37 -9.35
N LYS A 214 -4.80 11.25 -10.21
CA LYS A 214 -4.07 12.44 -10.66
C LYS A 214 -3.61 13.29 -9.47
N GLY A 215 -2.31 13.57 -9.43
CA GLY A 215 -1.69 14.40 -8.40
C GLY A 215 -1.43 13.68 -7.06
N ARG A 216 -1.61 12.36 -6.98
CA ARG A 216 -1.23 11.54 -5.81
C ARG A 216 0.26 11.13 -5.87
N GLY A 217 0.79 10.41 -4.88
CA GLY A 217 2.23 10.15 -4.79
C GLY A 217 3.00 11.34 -4.20
N PHE A 218 4.33 11.34 -4.33
CA PHE A 218 5.20 12.26 -3.61
C PHE A 218 6.04 13.17 -4.50
N ASP A 219 6.27 14.40 -4.04
CA ASP A 219 7.37 15.24 -4.50
C ASP A 219 8.63 14.85 -3.72
N LEU A 220 9.58 14.23 -4.42
CA LEU A 220 10.83 13.74 -3.86
C LEU A 220 12.04 14.60 -4.30
N THR A 221 11.81 15.82 -4.79
CA THR A 221 12.88 16.72 -5.28
C THR A 221 13.90 17.12 -4.21
N ALA A 222 13.57 16.96 -2.93
CA ALA A 222 14.51 17.19 -1.82
C ALA A 222 15.57 16.10 -1.66
N TYR A 223 15.42 14.95 -2.33
CA TYR A 223 16.31 13.78 -2.19
C TYR A 223 17.16 13.59 -3.44
N ASN A 224 18.38 13.04 -3.27
CA ASN A 224 19.31 12.78 -4.36
C ASN A 224 19.80 11.33 -4.42
N ARG A 225 19.33 10.48 -3.52
CA ARG A 225 19.55 9.04 -3.59
C ARG A 225 18.42 8.28 -2.93
N LEU A 226 18.29 7.01 -3.30
CA LEU A 226 17.58 6.02 -2.52
C LEU A 226 18.59 5.00 -2.00
N THR A 227 18.54 4.69 -0.70
CA THR A 227 19.37 3.67 -0.05
C THR A 227 18.51 2.55 0.52
N PHE A 228 19.09 1.36 0.59
CA PHE A 228 18.45 0.17 1.15
C PHE A 228 19.52 -0.87 1.48
N TRP A 229 19.18 -1.79 2.38
CA TRP A 229 19.98 -2.96 2.68
C TRP A 229 19.36 -4.19 2.00
N ALA A 230 20.20 -5.05 1.45
CA ALA A 230 19.73 -6.30 0.85
C ALA A 230 20.71 -7.46 1.10
N LYS A 231 20.15 -8.67 1.19
CA LYS A 231 20.87 -9.96 1.21
C LYS A 231 20.03 -11.05 0.55
N ALA A 232 20.59 -12.23 0.33
CA ALA A 232 19.89 -13.39 -0.21
C ALA A 232 20.34 -14.68 0.46
N ASP A 233 19.49 -15.71 0.47
CA ASP A 233 19.86 -17.02 1.03
C ASP A 233 20.98 -17.67 0.21
N GLU A 234 20.91 -17.53 -1.13
CA GLU A 234 21.94 -17.94 -2.09
C GLU A 234 22.31 -16.76 -2.99
N PRO A 235 23.53 -16.72 -3.58
CA PRO A 235 23.93 -15.65 -4.48
C PRO A 235 22.95 -15.47 -5.64
N CYS A 236 22.45 -14.25 -5.81
CA CYS A 236 21.45 -13.92 -6.83
C CYS A 236 21.69 -12.51 -7.37
N THR A 237 21.11 -12.19 -8.53
CA THR A 237 21.15 -10.83 -9.09
C THR A 237 19.73 -10.27 -9.20
N ILE A 238 19.47 -9.13 -8.56
CA ILE A 238 18.18 -8.45 -8.59
C ILE A 238 18.37 -7.04 -9.14
N GLU A 239 17.51 -6.61 -10.05
CA GLU A 239 17.43 -5.21 -10.45
C GLU A 239 16.51 -4.47 -9.48
N PHE A 240 17.02 -3.41 -8.86
CA PHE A 240 16.23 -2.49 -8.06
C PHE A 240 16.06 -1.18 -8.81
N LYS A 241 14.90 -0.54 -8.70
CA LYS A 241 14.57 0.67 -9.44
C LYS A 241 13.68 1.63 -8.67
N VAL A 242 13.70 2.89 -9.13
CA VAL A 242 12.87 4.00 -8.64
C VAL A 242 12.25 4.69 -9.85
N ALA A 243 10.99 5.09 -9.72
CA ALA A 243 10.18 5.70 -10.77
C ALA A 243 9.98 4.76 -11.98
N GLY A 244 9.56 5.30 -13.12
CA GLY A 244 9.38 4.55 -14.37
C GLY A 244 7.99 3.96 -14.60
N ILE A 245 6.99 4.30 -13.78
CA ILE A 245 5.58 4.05 -14.10
C ILE A 245 5.13 5.13 -15.07
N ASP A 246 4.90 4.79 -16.33
CA ASP A 246 4.79 5.74 -17.45
C ASP A 246 3.35 6.01 -17.94
N GLY A 247 2.35 5.67 -17.11
CA GLY A 247 0.96 6.05 -17.38
C GLY A 247 0.78 7.56 -17.55
N GLN A 248 -0.35 7.99 -18.11
CA GLN A 248 -0.66 9.41 -18.36
C GLN A 248 -0.50 10.32 -17.11
N PHE A 249 -0.78 9.78 -15.93
CA PHE A 249 -0.65 10.38 -14.60
C PHE A 249 0.44 9.65 -13.77
N GLY A 250 1.41 9.06 -14.47
CA GLY A 250 2.53 8.31 -13.91
C GLY A 250 3.65 9.20 -13.41
N ASP A 251 4.80 8.58 -13.16
CA ASP A 251 5.98 9.26 -12.62
C ASP A 251 6.48 10.37 -13.54
N SER A 252 6.91 11.48 -12.94
CA SER A 252 7.58 12.57 -13.67
C SER A 252 8.94 12.15 -14.23
N GLN A 253 9.55 11.10 -13.66
CA GLN A 253 10.74 10.45 -14.18
C GLN A 253 10.32 9.21 -14.99
N VAL A 254 10.21 9.36 -16.30
CA VAL A 254 9.70 8.32 -17.22
C VAL A 254 10.64 7.12 -17.32
N TYR A 255 11.95 7.36 -17.38
CA TYR A 255 12.93 6.27 -17.41
C TYR A 255 13.39 5.97 -15.98
N PRO A 256 13.20 4.74 -15.48
CA PRO A 256 13.56 4.41 -14.10
C PRO A 256 15.05 4.61 -13.83
N ARG A 257 15.37 4.99 -12.60
CA ARG A 257 16.74 4.91 -12.09
C ARG A 257 16.93 3.52 -11.51
N SER A 258 17.80 2.71 -12.12
CA SER A 258 17.98 1.31 -11.75
C SER A 258 19.39 0.98 -11.25
N LYS A 259 19.51 -0.12 -10.51
CA LYS A 259 20.77 -0.75 -10.12
C LYS A 259 20.61 -2.28 -10.09
N TYR A 260 21.49 -2.97 -10.82
CA TYR A 260 21.68 -4.41 -10.64
C TYR A 260 22.52 -4.68 -9.40
N ALA A 261 21.94 -5.40 -8.45
CA ALA A 261 22.58 -5.76 -7.19
C ALA A 261 22.88 -7.26 -7.17
N LYS A 262 24.16 -7.59 -7.00
CA LYS A 262 24.60 -8.96 -6.69
C LYS A 262 24.51 -9.17 -5.19
N LEU A 263 23.58 -10.01 -4.76
CA LEU A 263 23.31 -10.28 -3.36
C LEU A 263 24.07 -11.53 -2.90
N SER A 264 24.34 -11.59 -1.59
CA SER A 264 24.94 -12.73 -0.90
C SER A 264 24.26 -12.93 0.46
N ALA A 265 24.73 -13.90 1.25
CA ALA A 265 24.20 -14.17 2.59
C ALA A 265 24.34 -13.01 3.59
N GLU A 266 25.21 -12.05 3.32
CA GLU A 266 25.49 -10.92 4.21
C GLU A 266 24.71 -9.68 3.80
N TRP A 267 24.20 -8.94 4.80
CA TRP A 267 23.56 -7.64 4.58
C TRP A 267 24.57 -6.67 3.98
N LYS A 268 24.21 -6.10 2.83
CA LYS A 268 24.98 -5.06 2.16
C LYS A 268 24.09 -3.88 1.82
N GLN A 269 24.61 -2.68 2.04
CA GLN A 269 23.93 -1.46 1.63
C GLN A 269 24.11 -1.22 0.13
N PHE A 270 23.03 -0.84 -0.52
CA PHE A 270 23.01 -0.39 -1.90
C PHE A 270 22.45 1.03 -1.97
N SER A 271 22.82 1.73 -3.05
CA SER A 271 22.34 3.06 -3.34
C SER A 271 22.06 3.20 -4.84
N ILE A 272 20.89 3.74 -5.15
CA ILE A 272 20.49 4.23 -6.47
C ILE A 272 20.69 5.75 -6.44
N ASP A 273 21.48 6.24 -7.40
CA ASP A 273 21.72 7.67 -7.59
C ASP A 273 20.52 8.31 -8.30
N LEU A 274 20.03 9.42 -7.73
CA LEU A 274 18.90 10.17 -8.26
C LEU A 274 19.32 11.59 -8.70
N GLU A 275 20.62 11.91 -8.74
CA GLU A 275 21.09 13.21 -9.19
C GLU A 275 20.60 13.50 -10.63
N GLY A 276 19.98 14.67 -10.79
CA GLY A 276 19.37 15.11 -12.05
C GLY A 276 18.09 14.37 -12.46
N ALA A 277 17.54 13.47 -11.65
CA ALA A 277 16.24 12.86 -11.91
C ALA A 277 15.09 13.86 -11.70
N ASN A 278 14.02 13.72 -12.48
CA ASN A 278 12.80 14.53 -12.31
C ASN A 278 11.89 13.90 -11.26
N LEU A 279 12.07 14.28 -10.00
CA LEU A 279 11.40 13.67 -8.85
C LEU A 279 10.14 14.42 -8.35
N LYS A 280 9.55 15.30 -9.16
CA LYS A 280 8.41 16.15 -8.74
C LYS A 280 7.13 15.39 -8.42
N HIS A 281 6.96 14.20 -8.99
CA HIS A 281 5.77 13.38 -8.83
C HIS A 281 6.13 11.92 -9.01
N ILE A 282 6.28 11.21 -7.90
CA ILE A 282 6.71 9.81 -7.85
C ILE A 282 5.65 8.95 -7.15
N ILE A 283 4.97 8.13 -7.94
CA ILE A 283 4.01 7.12 -7.54
C ILE A 283 4.67 5.74 -7.41
N GLY A 284 5.78 5.47 -8.12
CA GLY A 284 6.59 4.26 -8.00
C GLY A 284 7.87 4.50 -7.16
N GLY A 285 7.76 4.44 -5.83
CA GLY A 285 8.85 4.82 -4.92
C GLY A 285 10.03 3.84 -4.91
N PHE A 286 9.77 2.55 -5.10
CA PHE A 286 10.79 1.52 -5.16
C PHE A 286 10.25 0.30 -5.90
N GLY A 287 11.09 -0.40 -6.64
CA GLY A 287 10.70 -1.66 -7.27
C GLY A 287 11.87 -2.61 -7.35
N TRP A 288 11.57 -3.89 -7.44
CA TRP A 288 12.53 -4.91 -7.83
C TRP A 288 12.01 -5.71 -9.01
N GLU A 289 12.92 -6.22 -9.83
CA GLU A 289 12.61 -7.24 -10.83
C GLU A 289 13.79 -8.19 -11.05
N THR A 290 13.47 -9.38 -11.55
CA THR A 290 14.45 -10.35 -12.04
C THR A 290 13.86 -11.18 -13.17
N ASN A 291 14.71 -11.90 -13.87
CA ASN A 291 14.38 -12.83 -14.94
C ASN A 291 15.04 -14.20 -14.74
N TRP A 292 14.71 -15.15 -15.61
CA TRP A 292 15.27 -16.50 -15.62
C TRP A 292 16.77 -16.53 -15.89
N ASP A 293 17.30 -15.60 -16.68
CA ASP A 293 18.74 -15.57 -16.99
C ASP A 293 19.58 -15.25 -15.75
N ASN A 294 19.09 -14.33 -14.92
CA ASN A 294 19.75 -13.94 -13.68
C ASN A 294 19.53 -14.95 -12.55
N ASN A 295 18.35 -15.56 -12.45
CA ASN A 295 17.97 -16.46 -11.37
C ASN A 295 17.14 -17.66 -11.89
N PRO A 296 17.76 -18.61 -12.61
CA PRO A 296 17.05 -19.69 -13.32
C PRO A 296 16.35 -20.68 -12.36
N ASP A 297 16.86 -20.82 -11.15
CA ASP A 297 16.31 -21.70 -10.11
C ASP A 297 15.42 -20.95 -9.09
N GLY A 298 15.14 -19.68 -9.35
CA GLY A 298 14.49 -18.77 -8.40
C GLY A 298 15.49 -18.11 -7.44
N ALA A 299 14.96 -17.33 -6.49
CA ALA A 299 15.75 -16.66 -5.47
C ALA A 299 14.91 -16.40 -4.21
N THR A 300 15.53 -16.48 -3.04
CA THR A 300 14.97 -15.92 -1.80
C THR A 300 15.89 -14.81 -1.31
N PHE A 301 15.36 -13.60 -1.24
CA PHE A 301 16.11 -12.41 -0.85
C PHE A 301 15.35 -11.52 0.12
N TYR A 302 16.10 -10.65 0.77
CA TYR A 302 15.63 -9.84 1.88
C TYR A 302 16.04 -8.39 1.62
N ILE A 303 15.14 -7.47 1.96
CA ILE A 303 15.34 -6.03 1.80
C ILE A 303 14.93 -5.34 3.10
N ASP A 304 15.67 -4.32 3.50
CA ASP A 304 15.39 -3.58 4.72
C ASP A 304 15.83 -2.11 4.58
N GLU A 305 15.30 -1.23 5.45
CA GLU A 305 15.65 0.20 5.54
C GLU A 305 15.66 0.92 4.18
N ILE A 306 14.56 0.78 3.41
CA ILE A 306 14.41 1.42 2.11
C ILE A 306 13.97 2.87 2.30
N ARG A 307 14.83 3.81 1.94
CA ARG A 307 14.55 5.24 2.13
C ARG A 307 15.22 6.15 1.11
N PHE A 308 14.58 7.28 0.88
CA PHE A 308 15.17 8.41 0.18
C PHE A 308 15.98 9.25 1.15
N ASP A 309 17.21 9.61 0.76
CA ASP A 309 18.10 10.45 1.56
C ASP A 309 18.59 11.63 0.71
N ASN A 310 19.04 12.69 1.40
CA ASN A 310 19.81 13.76 0.82
C ASN A 310 21.19 13.82 1.47
N ASN A 311 22.24 13.83 0.65
CA ASN A 311 23.61 13.95 1.13
C ASN A 311 24.04 15.32 1.66
N GLY A 312 23.20 16.35 1.59
CA GLY A 312 23.55 17.69 2.08
C GLY A 312 24.85 18.20 1.44
N ARG A 313 24.78 18.64 0.19
CA ARG A 313 25.81 19.51 -0.40
C ARG A 313 25.32 20.94 -0.36
#